data_AF-A0A653DI82-F1
#
_entry.id   AF-A0A653DI82-F1
#
_cell.length_a   1.000
_cell.length_b   1.000
_cell.length_c   1.000
_cell.angle_alpha   90.00
_cell.angle_beta   90.00
_cell.angle_gamma   90.00
#
_symmetry.space_group_name_H-M   'P 1'
#
loop_
_entity.id
_entity.type
_entity.pdbx_description
1 polymer ?
#
loop_
_entity_poly.entity_id
_entity_poly.type
_entity_poly.pdbx_seq_one_letter_code
_entity_poly.pdbx_strand_id
1 'polypeptide(L)'
;MIANIGPASMNYEETIVTLRYAYRAKSIKNTPVKNEDVKEGKLLALQQEIERLKQMIMEKSNGQFDSTVSDGETEGSEMEDESDKEEKEKKLELGKMEVDELAKKLKTLEKQMVHGGKNIVDSVNENEMKLEQQRAEIAARKKREVEMQQKLELEEETCSELKQVFASLQQQVDFKREKLKRLNSKLQSIRQEIKDNHEVYVKDRQEIEEANDEAALKI
;
A
#
# COMPACT_ATOMS: atom_id res chain seq x y z
N MET A 1 13.16 -4.65 -13.26
CA MET A 1 12.81 -5.77 -12.37
C MET A 1 13.94 -6.79 -12.43
N ILE A 2 14.39 -7.30 -11.29
CA ILE A 2 15.38 -8.38 -11.19
C ILE A 2 14.68 -9.56 -10.51
N ALA A 3 14.87 -10.76 -11.05
CA ALA A 3 14.29 -11.99 -10.52
C ALA A 3 15.42 -12.86 -9.95
N ASN A 4 15.37 -13.16 -8.65
CA ASN A 4 16.36 -13.97 -7.96
C ASN A 4 15.80 -15.38 -7.76
N ILE A 5 16.52 -16.40 -8.22
CA ILE A 5 16.11 -17.81 -8.14
C ILE A 5 17.25 -18.67 -7.60
N GLY A 6 16.91 -19.74 -6.89
CA GLY A 6 17.87 -20.71 -6.36
C GLY A 6 17.93 -21.95 -7.25
N PRO A 7 19.12 -22.51 -7.55
CA PRO A 7 19.26 -23.65 -8.48
C PRO A 7 18.90 -25.02 -7.87
N ALA A 8 18.57 -25.07 -6.58
CA ALA A 8 18.24 -26.32 -5.89
C ALA A 8 16.91 -26.91 -6.40
N SER A 9 16.86 -28.23 -6.60
CA SER A 9 15.69 -28.95 -7.11
C SER A 9 14.44 -28.79 -6.24
N MET A 10 14.62 -28.62 -4.93
CA MET A 10 13.52 -28.36 -3.98
C MET A 10 12.77 -27.05 -4.26
N ASN A 11 13.40 -26.10 -4.94
CA ASN A 11 12.84 -24.76 -5.22
C ASN A 11 12.25 -24.65 -6.64
N TYR A 12 12.05 -25.78 -7.33
CA TYR A 12 11.64 -25.81 -8.73
C TYR A 12 10.30 -25.08 -8.97
N GLU A 13 9.30 -25.35 -8.14
CA GLU A 13 7.97 -24.73 -8.25
C GLU A 13 8.05 -23.20 -8.09
N GLU A 14 8.70 -22.71 -7.03
CA GLU A 14 8.88 -21.27 -6.79
C GLU A 14 9.71 -20.57 -7.88
N THR A 15 10.73 -21.27 -8.38
CA THR A 15 11.59 -20.80 -9.48
C THR A 15 10.77 -20.61 -10.75
N ILE A 16 9.89 -21.55 -11.10
CA ILE A 16 9.02 -21.45 -12.26
C ILE A 16 8.06 -20.27 -12.14
N VAL A 17 7.42 -20.11 -10.98
CA VAL A 17 6.48 -19.01 -10.75
C VAL A 17 7.18 -17.66 -10.90
N THR A 18 8.36 -17.52 -10.29
CA THR A 18 9.18 -16.31 -10.37
C THR A 18 9.60 -15.99 -11.81
N LEU A 19 10.04 -17.01 -12.58
CA LEU A 19 10.42 -16.84 -13.98
C LEU A 19 9.23 -16.47 -14.87
N ARG A 20 8.06 -17.10 -14.68
CA ARG A 20 6.83 -16.74 -15.42
C ARG A 20 6.42 -15.30 -15.14
N TYR A 21 6.53 -14.85 -13.90
CA TYR A 21 6.24 -13.47 -13.54
C TYR A 21 7.23 -12.49 -14.17
N ALA A 22 8.54 -12.80 -14.12
CA ALA A 22 9.57 -12.00 -14.78
C ALA A 22 9.34 -11.88 -16.30
N TYR A 23 8.90 -12.96 -16.95
CA TYR A 23 8.57 -12.96 -18.37
C TYR A 23 7.37 -12.05 -18.70
N ARG A 24 6.31 -12.09 -17.87
CA ARG A 24 5.16 -11.16 -18.01
C ARG A 24 5.60 -9.72 -17.81
N ALA A 25 6.41 -9.44 -16.79
CA ALA A 25 6.91 -8.10 -16.52
C ALA A 25 7.78 -7.54 -17.66
N LYS A 26 8.56 -8.39 -18.34
CA LYS A 26 9.32 -8.02 -19.55
C LYS A 26 8.42 -7.53 -20.69
N SER A 27 7.18 -7.99 -20.75
CA SER A 27 6.23 -7.63 -21.81
C SER A 27 5.55 -6.27 -21.59
N ILE A 28 5.74 -5.66 -20.42
CA ILE A 28 5.15 -4.35 -20.08
C ILE A 28 5.98 -3.25 -20.74
N LYS A 29 5.34 -2.46 -21.62
CA LYS A 29 5.94 -1.29 -22.27
C LYS A 29 5.50 -0.03 -21.54
N ASN A 30 6.41 0.59 -20.78
CA ASN A 30 6.18 1.90 -20.19
C ASN A 30 6.75 2.99 -21.10
N THR A 31 6.01 4.10 -21.23
CA THR A 31 6.50 5.34 -21.86
C THR A 31 6.99 6.26 -20.75
N PRO A 32 8.31 6.38 -20.52
CA PRO A 32 8.83 7.28 -19.50
C PRO A 32 8.56 8.72 -19.91
N VAL A 33 7.88 9.47 -19.04
CA VAL A 33 7.68 10.91 -19.18
C VAL A 33 8.48 11.58 -18.07
N LYS A 34 9.22 12.64 -18.40
CA LYS A 34 9.89 13.46 -17.39
C LYS A 34 8.82 14.04 -16.47
N ASN A 35 8.90 13.75 -15.17
CA ASN A 35 8.01 14.36 -14.18
C ASN A 35 8.40 15.84 -14.07
N GLU A 36 7.72 16.69 -14.84
CA GLU A 36 7.79 18.13 -14.70
C GLU A 36 6.78 18.56 -13.64
N ASP A 37 7.17 19.50 -12.77
CA ASP A 37 6.24 20.02 -11.78
C ASP A 37 5.10 20.72 -12.53
N VAL A 38 3.86 20.27 -12.28
CA VAL A 38 2.64 20.85 -12.88
C VAL A 38 2.57 22.35 -12.62
N LYS A 39 3.20 22.82 -11.54
CA LYS A 39 3.35 24.24 -11.21
C LYS A 39 4.31 24.94 -12.17
N GLU A 40 5.50 24.39 -12.41
CA GLU A 40 6.50 24.96 -13.33
C GLU A 40 6.01 24.95 -14.77
N GLY A 41 5.37 23.86 -15.22
CA GLY A 41 4.83 23.77 -16.58
C GLY A 41 3.72 24.78 -16.87
N LYS A 42 2.81 24.99 -15.91
CA LYS A 42 1.75 26.03 -16.03
C LYS A 42 2.32 27.44 -15.97
N LEU A 43 3.33 27.67 -15.13
CA LEU A 43 3.97 28.97 -15.00
C LEU A 43 4.72 29.33 -16.31
N LEU A 44 5.46 28.38 -16.88
CA LEU A 44 6.16 28.53 -18.16
C LEU A 44 5.19 28.79 -19.31
N ALA A 45 4.08 28.04 -19.39
CA ALA A 45 3.06 28.26 -20.42
C ALA A 45 2.41 29.66 -20.31
N LEU A 46 2.13 30.12 -19.10
CA LEU A 46 1.59 31.46 -18.86
C LEU A 46 2.62 32.55 -19.18
N GLN A 47 3.90 32.36 -18.83
CA GLN A 47 4.97 33.29 -19.17
C GLN A 47 5.16 33.41 -20.69
N GLN A 48 5.15 32.29 -21.42
CA GLN A 48 5.23 32.27 -22.88
C GLN A 48 4.05 32.99 -23.53
N GLU A 49 2.84 32.83 -23.02
CA GLU A 49 1.66 33.54 -23.54
C GLU A 49 1.73 35.05 -23.26
N ILE A 50 2.23 35.47 -22.09
CA ILE A 50 2.48 36.88 -21.80
C ILE A 50 3.53 37.46 -22.76
N GLU A 51 4.62 36.73 -23.01
CA GLU A 51 5.69 37.16 -23.91
C GLU A 51 5.21 37.28 -25.36
N ARG A 52 4.43 36.30 -25.83
CA ARG A 52 3.76 36.35 -27.14
C ARG A 52 2.83 37.55 -27.28
N LEU A 53 2.00 37.81 -26.28
CA LEU A 53 1.08 38.97 -26.30
C LEU A 53 1.86 40.30 -26.26
N LYS A 54 2.98 40.37 -25.53
CA LYS A 54 3.89 41.53 -25.54
C LYS A 54 4.51 41.76 -26.91
N GLN A 55 4.95 40.69 -27.59
CA GLN A 55 5.47 40.78 -28.95
C GLN A 55 4.42 41.25 -29.94
N MET A 56 3.20 40.69 -29.90
CA MET A 56 2.10 41.16 -30.76
C MET A 56 1.75 42.63 -30.55
N ILE A 57 1.82 43.12 -29.31
CA ILE A 57 1.62 44.54 -29.00
C ILE A 57 2.79 45.37 -29.54
N MET A 58 4.05 44.94 -29.38
CA MET A 58 5.22 45.63 -29.91
C MET A 58 5.24 45.69 -31.45
N GLU A 59 4.95 44.58 -32.12
CA GLU A 59 4.88 44.51 -33.58
C GLU A 59 3.78 45.44 -34.13
N LYS A 60 2.61 45.44 -33.49
CA LYS A 60 1.52 46.35 -33.84
C LYS A 60 1.81 47.82 -33.44
N SER A 61 2.64 48.08 -32.42
CA SER A 61 3.00 49.44 -32.02
C SER A 61 4.16 50.03 -32.82
N ASN A 62 5.08 49.20 -33.32
CA ASN A 62 6.29 49.65 -34.04
C ASN A 62 6.18 49.59 -35.57
N GLY A 63 5.11 49.04 -36.17
CA GLY A 63 5.16 48.67 -37.58
C GLY A 63 3.86 48.71 -38.37
N GLN A 64 3.20 49.87 -38.43
CA GLN A 64 2.55 50.30 -39.68
C GLN A 64 2.85 51.78 -39.95
N PHE A 65 4.15 52.05 -40.07
CA PHE A 65 4.71 53.22 -40.73
C PHE A 65 6.00 52.74 -41.41
N ASP A 66 5.88 51.97 -42.49
CA ASP A 66 7.00 51.78 -43.43
C ASP A 66 6.52 52.03 -44.86
N SER A 67 6.75 53.28 -45.23
CA SER A 67 6.92 53.79 -46.58
C SER A 67 8.02 53.02 -47.31
N THR A 68 7.65 52.12 -48.23
CA THR A 68 8.56 51.61 -49.26
C THR A 68 8.32 52.36 -50.57
N VAL A 69 9.24 53.29 -50.82
CA VAL A 69 9.40 54.11 -52.01
C VAL A 69 10.04 53.26 -53.12
N SER A 70 9.51 53.36 -54.34
CA SER A 70 10.16 53.00 -55.62
C SER A 70 9.54 53.91 -56.68
N ASP A 71 9.96 55.18 -56.75
CA ASP A 71 11.04 55.68 -57.62
C ASP A 71 10.59 55.82 -59.08
N GLY A 72 10.51 57.07 -59.53
CA GLY A 72 9.87 57.51 -60.77
C GLY A 72 9.58 59.00 -60.71
N GLU A 73 10.65 59.78 -60.91
CA GLU A 73 10.70 61.23 -61.06
C GLU A 73 9.46 61.85 -61.73
N THR A 74 8.89 62.91 -61.16
CA THR A 74 8.43 64.13 -61.88
C THR A 74 7.95 65.14 -60.84
N GLU A 75 8.54 66.33 -60.85
CA GLU A 75 8.13 67.50 -60.08
C GLU A 75 6.66 67.85 -60.34
N GLY A 76 5.89 68.09 -59.27
CA GLY A 76 4.66 68.88 -59.33
C GLY A 76 3.43 68.22 -58.70
N SER A 77 2.72 69.05 -57.91
CA SER A 77 1.35 68.87 -57.39
C SER A 77 1.21 68.18 -56.03
N GLU A 78 1.32 68.99 -54.99
CA GLU A 78 0.64 68.80 -53.70
C GLU A 78 -0.87 68.70 -53.93
N MET A 79 -1.42 67.48 -53.96
CA MET A 79 -2.81 67.16 -53.60
C MET A 79 -2.87 65.67 -53.23
N GLU A 80 -2.62 65.37 -51.95
CA GLU A 80 -3.00 64.08 -51.37
C GLU A 80 -4.52 64.12 -51.14
N ASP A 81 -5.27 63.25 -51.83
CA ASP A 81 -6.73 63.10 -51.71
C ASP A 81 -7.18 62.98 -50.23
N GLU A 82 -8.15 63.81 -49.82
CA GLU A 82 -8.73 63.78 -48.47
C GLU A 82 -9.36 62.41 -48.12
N SER A 83 -9.84 61.66 -49.13
CA SER A 83 -10.42 60.33 -48.95
C SER A 83 -9.41 59.28 -48.48
N ASP A 84 -8.15 59.37 -48.91
CA ASP A 84 -7.10 58.42 -48.52
C ASP A 84 -6.57 58.71 -47.12
N LYS A 85 -6.66 59.96 -46.65
CA LYS A 85 -6.36 60.35 -45.27
C LYS A 85 -7.39 59.82 -44.28
N GLU A 86 -8.69 59.95 -44.60
CA GLU A 86 -9.75 59.42 -43.74
C GLU A 86 -9.72 57.89 -43.62
N GLU A 87 -9.38 57.19 -44.70
CA GLU A 87 -9.30 55.72 -44.69
C GLU A 87 -8.08 55.21 -43.89
N LYS A 88 -6.95 55.93 -43.97
CA LYS A 88 -5.77 55.69 -43.12
C LYS A 88 -6.06 56.00 -41.64
N GLU A 89 -6.77 57.08 -41.33
CA GLU A 89 -7.15 57.40 -39.95
C GLU A 89 -8.08 56.35 -39.35
N LYS A 90 -9.09 55.87 -40.09
CA LYS A 90 -9.99 54.79 -39.62
C LYS A 90 -9.24 53.47 -39.37
N LYS A 91 -8.29 53.11 -40.25
CA LYS A 91 -7.43 51.92 -40.06
C LYS A 91 -6.51 52.09 -38.84
N LEU A 92 -5.99 53.29 -38.61
CA LEU A 92 -5.17 53.61 -37.44
C LEU A 92 -5.97 53.57 -36.13
N GLU A 93 -7.22 54.05 -36.13
CA GLU A 93 -8.11 53.97 -34.97
C GLU A 93 -8.48 52.52 -34.63
N LEU A 94 -8.84 51.70 -35.63
CA LEU A 94 -9.08 50.27 -35.44
C LEU A 94 -7.85 49.55 -34.88
N GLY A 95 -6.66 49.84 -35.40
CA GLY A 95 -5.40 49.30 -34.87
C GLY A 95 -5.14 49.70 -33.41
N LYS A 96 -5.43 50.95 -33.04
CA LYS A 96 -5.32 51.43 -31.65
C LYS A 96 -6.32 50.72 -30.72
N MET A 97 -7.56 50.51 -31.15
CA MET A 97 -8.56 49.80 -30.35
C MET A 97 -8.16 48.33 -30.10
N GLU A 98 -7.60 47.65 -31.11
CA GLU A 98 -7.09 46.28 -30.94
C GLU A 98 -5.90 46.21 -29.98
N VAL A 99 -4.97 47.17 -30.06
CA VAL A 99 -3.82 47.26 -29.15
C VAL A 99 -4.28 47.55 -27.72
N ASP A 100 -5.26 48.42 -27.53
CA ASP A 100 -5.85 48.70 -26.23
C ASP A 100 -6.59 47.49 -25.63
N GLU A 101 -7.28 46.70 -26.45
CA GLU A 101 -7.90 45.45 -26.00
C GLU A 101 -6.85 44.40 -25.59
N LEU A 102 -5.78 44.25 -26.37
CA LEU A 102 -4.67 43.36 -26.03
C LEU A 102 -3.96 43.82 -24.75
N ALA A 103 -3.76 45.12 -24.56
CA ALA A 103 -3.19 45.69 -23.34
C ALA A 103 -4.09 45.48 -22.10
N LYS A 104 -5.41 45.58 -22.25
CA LYS A 104 -6.38 45.26 -21.19
C LYS A 104 -6.33 43.78 -20.81
N LYS A 105 -6.29 42.87 -21.80
CA LYS A 105 -6.15 41.42 -21.59
C LYS A 105 -4.83 41.08 -20.87
N LEU A 106 -3.74 41.73 -21.26
CA LEU A 106 -2.43 41.58 -20.61
C LEU A 106 -2.47 42.06 -19.15
N LYS A 107 -3.06 43.22 -18.87
CA LYS A 107 -3.26 43.71 -17.48
C LYS A 107 -4.10 42.75 -16.64
N THR A 108 -5.15 42.14 -17.21
CA THR A 108 -5.96 41.17 -16.48
C THR A 108 -5.19 39.90 -16.15
N LEU A 109 -4.38 39.38 -17.08
CA LEU A 109 -3.53 38.20 -16.87
C LEU A 109 -2.43 38.48 -15.84
N GLU A 110 -1.75 39.63 -15.92
CA GLU A 110 -0.75 40.06 -14.92
C GLU A 110 -1.40 40.24 -13.54
N LYS A 111 -2.59 40.83 -13.46
CA LYS A 111 -3.34 40.97 -12.21
C LYS A 111 -3.73 39.60 -11.64
N GLN A 112 -4.19 38.65 -12.45
CA GLN A 112 -4.49 37.29 -12.01
C GLN A 112 -3.25 36.54 -11.52
N MET A 113 -2.08 36.78 -12.12
CA MET A 113 -0.81 36.19 -11.66
C MET A 113 -0.38 36.75 -10.28
N VAL A 114 -0.53 38.06 -10.08
CA VAL A 114 -0.19 38.73 -8.82
C VAL A 114 -1.18 38.39 -7.69
N HIS A 115 -2.49 38.31 -8.00
CA HIS A 115 -3.52 37.96 -7.02
C HIS A 115 -3.66 36.45 -6.80
N GLY A 116 -3.18 35.64 -7.76
CA GLY A 116 -3.02 34.20 -7.62
C GLY A 116 -2.16 33.84 -6.42
N GLY A 117 -1.14 34.63 -6.09
CA GLY A 117 -0.31 34.42 -4.90
C GLY A 117 -1.08 34.41 -3.57
N LYS A 118 -2.20 35.14 -3.45
CA LYS A 118 -2.97 35.20 -2.20
C LYS A 118 -3.94 34.03 -2.06
N ASN A 119 -4.73 33.76 -3.10
CA ASN A 119 -5.65 32.61 -3.12
C ASN A 119 -4.93 31.26 -3.17
N ILE A 120 -3.75 31.18 -3.81
CA ILE A 120 -2.93 29.96 -3.86
C ILE A 120 -2.30 29.71 -2.49
N VAL A 121 -1.79 30.73 -1.80
CA VAL A 121 -1.21 30.55 -0.45
C VAL A 121 -2.29 30.13 0.54
N ASP A 122 -3.48 30.72 0.49
CA ASP A 122 -4.59 30.34 1.39
C ASP A 122 -5.07 28.91 1.11
N SER A 123 -5.21 28.52 -0.17
CA SER A 123 -5.58 27.15 -0.53
C SER A 123 -4.46 26.12 -0.33
N VAL A 124 -3.18 26.53 -0.36
CA VAL A 124 -2.03 25.70 0.03
C VAL A 124 -2.03 25.46 1.54
N ASN A 125 -2.24 26.50 2.36
CA ASN A 125 -2.34 26.36 3.82
C ASN A 125 -3.51 25.45 4.23
N GLU A 126 -4.67 25.59 3.59
CA GLU A 126 -5.81 24.68 3.83
C GLU A 126 -5.50 23.24 3.45
N ASN A 127 -4.80 23.01 2.33
CA ASN A 127 -4.42 21.68 1.89
C ASN A 127 -3.33 21.07 2.78
N GLU A 128 -2.36 21.86 3.24
CA GLU A 128 -1.35 21.45 4.20
C GLU A 128 -1.99 21.05 5.53
N MET A 129 -2.94 21.84 6.03
CA MET A 129 -3.69 21.53 7.25
C MET A 129 -4.49 20.23 7.10
N LYS A 130 -5.17 20.01 5.96
CA LYS A 130 -5.86 18.75 5.66
C LYS A 130 -4.90 17.56 5.56
N LEU A 131 -3.73 17.76 4.97
CA LEU A 131 -2.71 16.71 4.83
C LEU A 131 -2.14 16.32 6.20
N GLU A 132 -1.92 17.30 7.07
CA GLU A 132 -1.45 17.07 8.44
C GLU A 132 -2.51 16.37 9.29
N GLN A 133 -3.78 16.75 9.16
CA GLN A 133 -4.90 16.03 9.77
C GLN A 133 -4.96 14.57 9.32
N GLN A 134 -4.86 14.30 8.01
CA GLN A 134 -4.83 12.94 7.48
C GLN A 134 -3.61 12.15 7.96
N ARG A 135 -2.43 12.78 8.02
CA ARG A 135 -1.22 12.15 8.56
C ARG A 135 -1.36 11.79 10.03
N ALA A 136 -1.95 12.69 10.83
CA ALA A 136 -2.22 12.44 12.24
C ALA A 136 -3.24 11.30 12.43
N GLU A 137 -4.28 11.24 11.60
CA GLU A 137 -5.26 10.15 11.62
C GLU A 137 -4.62 8.80 11.24
N ILE A 138 -3.81 8.77 10.19
CA ILE A 138 -3.05 7.57 9.79
C ILE A 138 -2.09 7.13 10.90
N ALA A 139 -1.39 8.07 11.54
CA ALA A 139 -0.48 7.77 12.65
C ALA A 139 -1.23 7.19 13.86
N ALA A 140 -2.38 7.78 14.22
CA ALA A 140 -3.22 7.28 15.30
C ALA A 140 -3.77 5.88 14.98
N ARG A 141 -4.19 5.63 13.74
CA ARG A 141 -4.64 4.30 13.28
C ARG A 141 -3.52 3.28 13.37
N LYS A 142 -2.32 3.59 12.86
CA LYS A 142 -1.15 2.71 12.96
C LYS A 142 -0.77 2.41 14.41
N LYS A 143 -0.83 3.40 15.29
CA LYS A 143 -0.54 3.20 16.72
C LYS A 143 -1.54 2.21 17.36
N ARG A 144 -2.84 2.36 17.10
CA ARG A 144 -3.87 1.42 17.57
C ARG A 144 -3.68 0.01 16.99
N GLU A 145 -3.28 -0.08 15.72
CA GLU A 145 -3.01 -1.36 15.06
C GLU A 145 -1.84 -2.10 15.72
N VAL A 146 -0.74 -1.40 15.99
CA VAL A 146 0.41 -1.97 16.72
C VAL A 146 0.02 -2.38 18.14
N GLU A 147 -0.73 -1.56 18.87
CA GLU A 147 -1.21 -1.90 20.21
C GLU A 147 -2.14 -3.14 20.19
N MET A 148 -2.96 -3.30 19.16
CA MET A 148 -3.82 -4.48 18.97
C MET A 148 -3.00 -5.73 18.63
N GLN A 149 -2.02 -5.60 17.74
CA GLN A 149 -1.11 -6.69 17.39
C GLN A 149 -0.31 -7.18 18.60
N GLN A 150 0.24 -6.27 19.40
CA GLN A 150 0.96 -6.62 20.64
C GLN A 150 0.08 -7.37 21.64
N LYS A 151 -1.20 -6.99 21.76
CA LYS A 151 -2.16 -7.72 22.62
C LYS A 151 -2.44 -9.12 22.09
N LEU A 152 -2.67 -9.25 20.79
CA LEU A 152 -2.89 -10.57 20.16
C LEU A 152 -1.67 -11.48 20.33
N GLU A 153 -0.46 -10.96 20.13
CA GLU A 153 0.78 -11.73 20.30
C GLU A 153 0.92 -12.23 21.75
N LEU A 154 0.67 -11.37 22.74
CA LEU A 154 0.67 -11.77 24.14
C LEU A 154 -0.40 -12.84 24.45
N GLU A 155 -1.61 -12.69 23.92
CA GLU A 155 -2.66 -13.69 24.07
C GLU A 155 -2.31 -15.03 23.40
N GLU A 156 -1.66 -15.00 22.23
CA GLU A 156 -1.16 -16.19 21.54
C GLU A 156 -0.05 -16.89 22.32
N GLU A 157 0.90 -16.13 22.88
CA GLU A 157 1.96 -16.63 23.75
C GLU A 157 1.36 -17.34 24.98
N THR A 158 0.46 -16.67 25.71
CA THR A 158 -0.18 -17.27 26.89
C THR A 158 -1.02 -18.50 26.53
N CYS A 159 -1.70 -18.50 25.38
CA CYS A 159 -2.44 -19.66 24.89
C CYS A 159 -1.49 -20.83 24.56
N SER A 160 -0.34 -20.54 23.96
CA SER A 160 0.70 -21.52 23.65
C SER A 160 1.27 -22.15 24.93
N GLU A 161 1.61 -21.33 25.92
CA GLU A 161 2.08 -21.80 27.23
C GLU A 161 1.04 -22.69 27.92
N LEU A 162 -0.23 -22.27 27.93
CA LEU A 162 -1.32 -23.05 28.52
C LEU A 162 -1.48 -24.41 27.83
N LYS A 163 -1.37 -24.47 26.49
CA LYS A 163 -1.41 -25.73 25.73
C LYS A 163 -0.25 -26.65 26.10
N GLN A 164 0.96 -26.12 26.30
CA GLN A 164 2.12 -26.93 26.73
C GLN A 164 1.91 -27.51 28.13
N VAL A 165 1.43 -26.70 29.07
CA VAL A 165 1.12 -27.16 30.43
C VAL A 165 0.04 -28.24 30.40
N PHE A 166 -1.02 -28.04 29.62
CA PHE A 166 -2.09 -29.03 29.47
C PHE A 166 -1.57 -30.36 28.88
N ALA A 167 -0.73 -30.30 27.85
CA ALA A 167 -0.12 -31.49 27.26
C ALA A 167 0.75 -32.27 28.27
N SER A 168 1.56 -31.56 29.06
CA SER A 168 2.37 -32.16 30.11
C SER A 168 1.52 -32.81 31.21
N LEU A 169 0.46 -32.12 31.66
CA LEU A 169 -0.46 -32.66 32.65
C LEU A 169 -1.20 -33.89 32.13
N GLN A 170 -1.62 -33.87 30.85
CA GLN A 170 -2.27 -35.00 30.20
C GLN A 170 -1.33 -36.21 30.14
N GLN A 171 -0.06 -36.02 29.76
CA GLN A 171 0.96 -37.07 29.79
C GLN A 171 1.13 -37.66 31.20
N GLN A 172 1.14 -36.83 32.25
CA GLN A 172 1.23 -37.32 33.63
C GLN A 172 0.01 -38.13 34.04
N VAL A 173 -1.20 -37.69 33.64
CA VAL A 173 -2.45 -38.42 33.90
C VAL A 173 -2.41 -39.78 33.22
N ASP A 174 -2.00 -39.85 31.96
CA ASP A 174 -1.95 -41.10 31.20
C ASP A 174 -0.89 -42.06 31.76
N PHE A 175 0.29 -41.55 32.14
CA PHE A 175 1.30 -42.34 32.83
C PHE A 175 0.79 -42.92 34.17
N LYS A 176 0.11 -42.11 34.99
CA LYS A 176 -0.48 -42.57 36.26
C LYS A 176 -1.59 -43.60 36.03
N ARG A 177 -2.43 -43.41 35.01
CA ARG A 177 -3.48 -44.38 34.61
C ARG A 177 -2.88 -45.72 34.21
N GLU A 178 -1.83 -45.74 33.39
CA GLU A 178 -1.13 -46.97 33.03
C GLU A 178 -0.54 -47.68 34.26
N LYS A 179 0.13 -46.92 35.13
CA LYS A 179 0.71 -47.49 36.36
C LYS A 179 -0.36 -48.11 37.24
N LEU A 180 -1.50 -47.43 37.40
CA LEU A 180 -2.65 -47.93 38.15
C LEU A 180 -3.23 -49.20 37.51
N LYS A 181 -3.35 -49.25 36.18
CA LYS A 181 -3.81 -50.45 35.45
C LYS A 181 -2.88 -51.66 35.70
N ARG A 182 -1.56 -51.45 35.67
CA ARG A 182 -0.57 -52.50 35.97
C ARG A 182 -0.67 -52.99 37.42
N LEU A 183 -0.80 -52.07 38.38
CA LEU A 183 -0.97 -52.41 39.79
C LEU A 183 -2.27 -53.18 40.04
N ASN A 184 -3.38 -52.76 39.43
CA ASN A 184 -4.66 -53.47 39.52
C ASN A 184 -4.57 -54.88 38.94
N SER A 185 -3.89 -55.06 37.81
CA SER A 185 -3.69 -56.39 37.21
C SER A 185 -2.89 -57.31 38.13
N LYS A 186 -1.80 -56.80 38.73
CA LYS A 186 -1.01 -57.55 39.74
C LYS A 186 -1.84 -57.92 40.97
N LEU A 187 -2.61 -56.96 41.48
CA LEU A 187 -3.48 -57.17 42.63
C LEU A 187 -4.57 -58.22 42.34
N GLN A 188 -5.09 -58.25 41.11
CA GLN A 188 -6.04 -59.28 40.67
C GLN A 188 -5.38 -60.66 40.58
N SER A 189 -4.15 -60.76 40.06
CA SER A 189 -3.38 -62.02 40.04
C SER A 189 -3.17 -62.56 41.44
N ILE A 190 -2.65 -61.75 42.37
CA ILE A 190 -2.40 -62.17 43.75
C ILE A 190 -3.71 -62.57 44.45
N ARG A 191 -4.81 -61.85 44.20
CA ARG A 191 -6.13 -62.25 44.72
C ARG A 191 -6.58 -63.61 44.19
N GLN A 192 -6.28 -63.92 42.92
CA GLN A 192 -6.59 -65.22 42.35
C GLN A 192 -5.70 -66.31 42.94
N GLU A 193 -4.39 -66.08 43.04
CA GLU A 193 -3.43 -67.01 43.67
C GLU A 193 -3.82 -67.33 45.12
N ILE A 194 -4.28 -66.34 45.91
CA ILE A 194 -4.78 -66.58 47.27
C ILE A 194 -6.01 -67.49 47.26
N LYS A 195 -6.94 -67.30 46.33
CA LYS A 195 -8.12 -68.17 46.20
C LYS A 195 -7.72 -69.59 45.82
N ASP A 196 -6.89 -69.73 44.80
CA ASP A 196 -6.43 -71.03 44.31
C ASP A 196 -5.68 -71.80 45.42
N ASN A 197 -4.79 -71.11 46.16
CA ASN A 197 -4.10 -71.69 47.32
C ASN A 197 -5.07 -72.10 48.44
N HIS A 198 -6.12 -71.32 48.68
CA HIS A 198 -7.14 -71.65 49.67
C HIS A 198 -7.94 -72.89 49.26
N GLU A 199 -8.30 -73.02 47.97
CA GLU A 199 -8.99 -74.20 47.43
C GLU A 199 -8.14 -75.46 47.56
N VAL A 200 -6.84 -75.37 47.27
CA VAL A 200 -5.89 -76.48 47.46
C VAL A 200 -5.82 -76.87 48.95
N TYR A 201 -5.63 -75.89 49.84
CA TYR A 201 -5.60 -76.14 51.29
C TYR A 201 -6.85 -76.85 51.81
N VAL A 202 -8.04 -76.47 51.33
CA VAL A 202 -9.30 -77.11 51.72
C VAL A 202 -9.36 -78.56 51.22
N LYS A 203 -8.93 -78.83 49.98
CA LYS A 203 -8.88 -80.20 49.42
C LYS A 203 -7.88 -81.08 50.17
N ASP A 204 -6.66 -80.61 50.37
CA ASP A 204 -5.63 -81.34 51.11
C ASP A 204 -6.11 -81.69 52.52
N ARG A 205 -6.81 -80.75 53.17
CA ARG A 205 -7.41 -80.99 54.49
C ARG A 205 -8.49 -82.07 54.43
N GLN A 206 -9.38 -82.04 53.44
CA GLN A 206 -10.41 -83.06 53.26
C GLN A 206 -9.80 -84.45 53.01
N GLU A 207 -8.80 -84.54 52.14
CA GLU A 207 -8.08 -85.79 51.86
C GLU A 207 -7.40 -86.37 53.11
N ILE A 208 -6.82 -85.51 53.97
CA ILE A 208 -6.25 -85.93 55.25
C ILE A 208 -7.33 -86.41 56.21
N GLU A 209 -8.47 -85.72 56.30
CA GLU A 209 -9.60 -86.13 57.13
C GLU A 209 -10.15 -87.52 56.68
N GLU A 210 -10.36 -87.70 55.37
CA GLU A 210 -10.79 -88.98 54.78
C GLU A 210 -9.77 -90.11 55.03
N ALA A 211 -8.47 -89.86 54.84
CA ALA A 211 -7.42 -90.85 55.09
C ALA A 211 -7.36 -91.27 56.57
N ASN A 212 -7.59 -90.33 57.49
CA ASN A 212 -7.64 -90.63 58.92
C ASN A 212 -8.87 -91.49 59.28
N ASP A 213 -10.04 -91.17 58.72
CA ASP A 213 -11.27 -91.94 58.92
C ASP A 213 -11.13 -93.37 58.36
N GLU A 214 -10.54 -93.52 57.18
CA GLU A 214 -10.23 -94.83 56.61
C GLU A 214 -9.25 -95.65 57.47
N ALA A 215 -8.24 -95.00 58.04
CA ALA A 215 -7.30 -95.64 58.94
C ALA A 215 -7.98 -96.10 60.24
N ALA A 216 -8.90 -95.29 60.78
CA ALA A 216 -9.67 -95.63 61.98
C ALA A 216 -10.62 -96.83 61.76
N LEU A 217 -11.20 -96.98 60.56
CA LEU A 217 -12.07 -98.12 60.21
C LEU A 217 -11.33 -99.45 60.02
N LYS A 218 -10.00 -99.43 59.85
CA LYS A 218 -9.16 -100.62 59.61
C LYS A 218 -8.56 -101.22 60.90
N ILE A 219 -8.83 -100.63 62.07
CA ILE A 219 -8.39 -101.08 63.40
C ILE A 219 -9.56 -101.71 64.14
#